data_AF-A0A1X7TC46-F1
#
_entry.id   AF-A0A1X7TC46-F1
#
_cell.length_a   1.000
_cell.length_b   1.000
_cell.length_c   1.000
_cell.angle_alpha   90.00
_cell.angle_beta   90.00
_cell.angle_gamma   90.00
#
_symmetry.space_group_name_H-M   'P 1'
#
loop_
_entity.id
_entity.type
_entity.pdbx_description
1 polymer ?
#
loop_
_entity_poly.entity_id
_entity_poly.type
_entity_poly.pdbx_seq_one_letter_code
_entity_poly.pdbx_strand_id
1 'polypeptide(L)'
;MGLLSEGKPLSWEETKKNAWKVHKVGIQQFISLFHKLKDRKGDTLKWGDEVEYNLISLDEEKKVAKLSLLGPQILEVLQKPESDDPL
;
A
#
# COMPACT_ATOMS: atom_id res chain seq x y z
N MET A 1 0.92 -5.99 2.24
CA MET A 1 0.58 -4.92 1.28
C MET A 1 1.77 -4.68 0.36
N GLY A 2 1.61 -4.89 -0.94
CA GLY A 2 2.68 -4.76 -1.95
C GLY A 2 3.09 -3.31 -2.22
N LEU A 3 4.35 -3.14 -2.59
CA LEU A 3 5.07 -1.88 -2.79
C LEU A 3 4.26 -0.83 -3.59
N LEU A 4 4.29 0.42 -3.11
CA LEU A 4 3.89 1.58 -3.91
C LEU A 4 4.85 1.72 -5.09
N SER A 5 4.38 1.44 -6.31
CA SER A 5 5.16 1.73 -7.51
C SER A 5 5.43 3.23 -7.60
N GLU A 6 6.69 3.63 -7.80
CA GLU A 6 7.05 5.04 -8.00
C GLU A 6 6.29 5.62 -9.21
N GLY A 7 5.62 6.74 -8.99
CA GLY A 7 4.85 7.44 -10.01
C GLY A 7 4.86 8.94 -9.76
N LYS A 8 4.46 9.72 -10.76
CA LYS A 8 4.30 11.17 -10.62
C LYS A 8 2.88 11.48 -10.14
N PRO A 9 2.67 11.95 -8.89
CA PRO A 9 1.34 12.33 -8.44
C PRO A 9 0.84 13.53 -9.23
N LEU A 10 -0.46 13.52 -9.54
CA LEU A 10 -1.15 14.67 -10.12
C LEU A 10 -1.48 15.68 -9.03
N SER A 11 -1.47 16.97 -9.36
CA SER A 11 -2.04 18.00 -8.49
C SER A 11 -3.55 17.77 -8.31
N TRP A 12 -4.16 18.42 -7.32
CA TRP A 12 -5.60 18.34 -7.11
C TRP A 12 -6.40 18.75 -8.35
N GLU A 13 -6.02 19.85 -9.00
CA GLU A 13 -6.73 20.36 -10.18
C GLU A 13 -6.63 19.40 -11.38
N GLU A 14 -5.47 18.78 -11.59
CA GLU A 14 -5.29 17.74 -12.61
C GLU A 14 -6.08 16.46 -12.27
N THR A 15 -6.06 16.05 -11.01
CA THR A 15 -6.81 14.90 -10.51
C THR A 15 -8.31 15.09 -10.71
N LYS A 16 -8.84 16.26 -10.33
CA LYS A 16 -10.25 16.60 -10.46
C LYS A 16 -10.73 16.55 -11.92
N LYS A 17 -9.92 17.03 -12.87
CA LYS A 17 -10.20 16.92 -14.32
C LYS A 17 -10.29 15.46 -14.79
N ASN A 18 -9.49 14.57 -14.19
CA ASN A 18 -9.46 13.15 -14.54
C ASN A 18 -10.42 12.27 -13.73
N ALA A 19 -11.05 12.79 -12.68
CA ALA A 19 -11.85 12.02 -11.74
C ALA A 19 -12.95 11.19 -12.43
N TRP A 20 -13.66 11.78 -13.40
CA TRP A 20 -14.70 11.08 -14.14
C TRP A 20 -14.14 9.94 -15.02
N LYS A 21 -12.99 10.15 -15.64
CA LYS A 21 -12.29 9.12 -16.43
C LYS A 21 -11.88 7.95 -15.55
N VAL A 22 -11.26 8.24 -14.40
CA VAL A 22 -10.84 7.23 -13.42
C VAL A 22 -12.04 6.44 -12.93
N HIS A 23 -13.13 7.11 -12.57
CA HIS A 23 -14.37 6.46 -12.13
C HIS A 23 -14.95 5.51 -13.19
N LYS A 24 -15.08 5.99 -14.45
CA LYS A 24 -15.60 5.17 -15.56
C LYS A 24 -14.73 3.95 -15.81
N VAL A 25 -13.41 4.12 -15.87
CA VAL A 25 -12.46 3.02 -16.10
C VAL A 25 -12.47 2.05 -14.92
N GLY A 26 -12.55 2.54 -13.68
CA GLY A 26 -12.64 1.71 -12.47
C GLY A 26 -13.86 0.80 -12.47
N ILE A 27 -15.03 1.30 -12.87
CA ILE A 27 -16.24 0.49 -13.04
C ILE A 27 -16.03 -0.61 -14.10
N GLN A 28 -15.44 -0.25 -15.24
CA GLN A 28 -15.16 -1.23 -16.30
C GLN A 28 -14.20 -2.33 -15.84
N GLN A 29 -13.15 -1.96 -15.11
CA GLN A 29 -12.20 -2.91 -14.51
C GLN A 29 -12.89 -3.83 -13.50
N PHE A 30 -13.73 -3.27 -12.63
CA PHE A 30 -14.51 -4.04 -11.66
C PHE A 30 -15.42 -5.07 -12.34
N ILE A 31 -16.20 -4.66 -13.34
CA ILE A 31 -17.10 -5.56 -14.08
C ILE A 31 -16.30 -6.67 -14.79
N SER A 32 -15.16 -6.32 -15.40
CA SER A 32 -14.29 -7.28 -16.06
C SER A 32 -13.74 -8.31 -15.08
N LEU A 33 -13.25 -7.86 -13.91
CA LEU A 33 -12.77 -8.72 -12.83
C LEU A 33 -13.87 -9.64 -12.31
N PHE A 34 -15.07 -9.12 -12.12
CA PHE A 34 -16.23 -9.91 -11.69
C PHE A 34 -16.52 -11.03 -12.69
N HIS A 35 -16.68 -10.72 -13.99
CA HIS A 35 -16.92 -11.75 -15.00
C HIS A 35 -15.81 -12.79 -15.08
N LYS A 36 -14.54 -12.38 -14.87
CA LYS A 36 -13.39 -13.28 -14.90
C LYS A 36 -13.35 -14.23 -13.69
N LEU A 37 -13.78 -13.76 -12.51
CA LEU A 37 -13.56 -14.47 -11.24
C LEU A 37 -14.83 -15.07 -10.62
N LYS A 38 -16.02 -14.71 -11.09
CA LYS A 38 -17.30 -15.12 -10.46
C LYS A 38 -17.51 -16.63 -10.35
N ASP A 39 -16.94 -17.42 -11.27
CA ASP A 39 -17.09 -18.88 -11.29
C ASP A 39 -15.83 -19.61 -10.79
N ARG A 40 -14.88 -18.88 -10.19
CA ARG A 40 -13.64 -19.45 -9.63
C ARG A 40 -13.97 -20.40 -8.48
N LYS A 41 -13.33 -21.58 -8.48
CA LYS A 41 -13.48 -22.62 -7.47
C LYS A 41 -12.11 -23.11 -6.99
N GLY A 42 -12.08 -23.76 -5.83
CA GLY A 42 -10.85 -24.35 -5.29
C GLY A 42 -9.95 -23.37 -4.54
N ASP A 43 -10.45 -22.19 -4.19
CA ASP A 43 -9.72 -21.29 -3.31
C ASP A 43 -9.69 -21.88 -1.88
N THR A 44 -8.48 -22.06 -1.36
CA THR A 44 -8.24 -22.42 0.03
C THR A 44 -8.49 -21.21 0.93
N LEU A 45 -8.97 -21.42 2.16
CA LEU A 45 -9.08 -20.36 3.15
C LEU A 45 -7.68 -19.85 3.52
N LYS A 46 -7.26 -18.76 2.88
CA LYS A 46 -6.10 -17.96 3.27
C LYS A 46 -6.58 -16.78 4.09
N TRP A 47 -5.93 -16.53 5.20
CA TRP A 47 -6.21 -15.39 6.08
C TRP A 47 -4.89 -14.85 6.62
N GLY A 48 -4.93 -13.62 7.09
CA GLY A 48 -3.81 -12.93 7.73
C GLY A 48 -4.32 -11.62 8.32
N ASP A 49 -3.58 -11.08 9.28
CA ASP A 49 -3.81 -9.78 9.89
C ASP A 49 -3.01 -8.68 9.18
N GLU A 50 -3.53 -7.45 9.25
CA GLU A 50 -2.78 -6.24 8.89
C GLU A 50 -2.58 -5.42 10.17
N VAL A 51 -1.33 -5.07 10.46
CA VAL A 51 -0.92 -4.34 11.66
C VAL A 51 -0.16 -3.07 11.27
N GLU A 52 -0.44 -1.98 11.99
CA GLU A 52 0.21 -0.68 11.80
C GLU A 52 1.07 -0.34 13.03
N TYR A 53 2.28 0.20 12.79
CA TYR A 53 3.23 0.56 13.84
C TYR A 53 3.64 2.04 13.72
N ASN A 54 3.81 2.67 14.88
CA ASN A 54 4.44 3.98 15.00
C ASN A 54 5.83 3.81 15.61
N LEU A 55 6.85 4.36 14.94
CA LEU A 55 8.21 4.37 15.46
C LEU A 55 8.36 5.53 16.44
N ILE A 56 8.71 5.26 17.70
CA ILE A 56 8.85 6.28 18.73
C ILE A 56 10.31 6.36 19.19
N SER A 57 10.86 7.57 19.20
CA SER A 57 12.13 7.89 19.84
C SER A 57 11.87 8.40 21.25
N LEU A 58 12.46 7.73 22.24
CA LEU A 58 12.34 8.09 23.64
C LEU A 58 13.60 8.82 24.08
N ASP A 59 13.43 10.01 24.65
CA ASP A 59 14.47 10.77 25.36
C ASP A 59 14.18 10.65 26.86
N GLU A 60 14.89 9.73 27.52
CA GLU A 60 14.67 9.43 28.94
C GLU A 60 15.08 10.57 29.87
N GLU A 61 16.17 11.27 29.54
CA GLU A 61 16.66 12.40 30.33
C GLU A 61 15.66 13.56 30.33
N LYS A 62 15.08 13.87 29.17
CA LYS A 62 14.07 14.93 29.04
C LYS A 62 12.64 14.44 29.29
N LYS A 63 12.44 13.13 29.45
CA LYS A 63 11.13 12.47 29.56
C LYS A 63 10.19 12.82 28.40
N VAL A 64 10.68 12.77 27.17
CA VAL A 64 9.92 13.10 25.95
C VAL A 64 9.88 11.92 24.99
N ALA A 65 8.70 11.65 24.43
CA ALA A 65 8.50 10.71 23.32
C ALA A 65 8.22 11.49 22.03
N LYS A 66 8.91 11.15 20.94
CA LYS A 66 8.72 11.78 19.61
C LYS A 66 8.51 10.73 18.54
N LEU A 67 7.74 11.06 17.51
CA LEU A 67 7.67 10.23 16.32
C LEU A 67 9.02 10.21 15.61
N SER A 68 9.53 9.01 15.34
CA SER A 68 10.71 8.81 14.52
C SER A 68 10.33 8.79 13.05
N LEU A 69 11.01 9.60 12.24
CA LEU A 69 10.81 9.67 10.79
C LEU A 69 11.71 8.69 10.03
N LEU A 70 12.31 7.71 10.73
CA LEU A 70 13.19 6.69 10.14
C LEU A 70 12.44 5.56 9.41
N GLY A 71 11.11 5.66 9.31
CA GLY A 71 10.27 4.66 8.65
C GLY A 71 10.75 4.27 7.26
N PRO A 72 11.03 5.23 6.35
CA PRO A 72 11.49 4.91 4.99
C PRO A 72 12.79 4.08 4.95
N GLN A 73 13.80 4.45 5.74
CA GLN A 73 15.09 3.73 5.77
C GLN A 73 14.96 2.33 6.35
N ILE A 74 14.10 2.15 7.35
CA ILE A 74 13.82 0.83 7.93
C ILE A 74 13.09 -0.05 6.91
N LEU A 75 12.11 0.51 6.19
CA LEU A 75 11.40 -0.20 5.13
C LEU A 75 12.34 -0.65 4.01
N GLU A 76 13.31 0.18 3.60
CA GLU A 76 14.33 -0.20 2.61
C GLU A 76 15.12 -1.45 3.04
N VAL A 77 15.45 -1.58 4.34
CA VAL A 77 16.17 -2.76 4.86
C VAL A 77 15.25 -3.98 4.91
N LEU A 78 14.01 -3.81 5.40
CA LEU A 78 13.04 -4.90 5.53
C LEU A 78 12.56 -5.45 4.19
N GLN A 79 12.59 -4.65 3.12
CA GLN A 79 12.18 -5.06 1.77
C GLN A 79 13.26 -5.77 0.96
N LYS A 80 14.55 -5.67 1.33
CA LYS A 80 15.64 -6.34 0.60
C LYS A 80 15.42 -7.84 0.41
N PRO A 81 15.05 -8.62 1.45
CA PRO A 81 14.78 -10.04 1.28
C PRO A 81 13.65 -10.33 0.30
N GLU A 82 12.56 -9.56 0.31
CA GLU A 82 11.44 -9.72 -0.63
C GLU A 82 11.82 -9.33 -2.07
N SER A 83 12.75 -8.38 -2.22
CA SER A 83 13.19 -7.91 -3.54
C SER A 83 14.22 -8.84 -4.18
N ASP A 84 15.13 -9.38 -3.37
CA ASP A 84 16.24 -10.24 -3.82
C ASP A 84 15.80 -11.69 -4.07
N ASP A 85 14.75 -12.17 -3.38
CA ASP A 85 14.15 -13.49 -3.58
C ASP A 85 12.62 -13.39 -3.67
N PRO A 86 12.08 -12.93 -4.82
CA PRO A 86 10.65 -12.89 -5.05
C PRO A 86 10.16 -14.32 -5.32
N LEU A 87 9.64 -14.97 -4.28
CA LEU A 87 8.94 -16.27 -4.38
C LEU A 87 7.93 -16.34 -5.54
#